data_AF-A0A399HQI7-F1
#
_entry.id   AF-A0A399HQI7-F1
#
_cell.length_a   1.000
_cell.length_b   1.000
_cell.length_c   1.000
_cell.angle_alpha   90.00
_cell.angle_beta   90.00
_cell.angle_gamma   90.00
#
_symmetry.space_group_name_H-M   'P 1'
#
loop_
_entity.id
_entity.type
_entity.pdbx_description
1 polymer ?
#
loop_
_entity_poly.entity_id
_entity_poly.type
_entity_poly.pdbx_seq_one_letter_code
_entity_poly.pdbx_strand_id
1 'polypeptide(L)'
;MFGKMRIEYQKQAAVIFQLLHQWRHSILDQNLPGLVLSYAMYPPKAVFEAPVALMTGETFNWTMSTLDKRIRSRCCGLLELRYNDNTLAGWPGVMNIDNLITIADGDRGVVTYLHRTVAEFIAASEVWQGVCELTNDMAFDCNSSLASACLSMMKLANRSNDHRLRWYLEAAAGFCRKATTTEPYVVQQYVLEMDNIMSVFHGRSLSIHGERPCIHWSVSSHRLNLNGVDPAVDDYASIHIFAAGQGILAHLRLLPLDADHERRFAIVLHALSIWKNKLSGKEIAFEEASGTLSYLMQDVSSPESVAFNTSLWQQALCLCKDMQESPGHDKNLASARLLKTFLSAVSSPQSLWETSRQASQSTFVDPTYVLNRFITYTNANPSKESKALLHDLERLTGTQGKRYGDAGVNRKGFNSQSNHRHEKKPRRNKKIKRRAIGEPS
;
A
#
# COMPACT_ATOMS: atom_id res chain seq x y z
N MET A 1 2.72 -3.31 -37.56
CA MET A 1 3.28 -4.68 -37.43
C MET A 1 2.48 -5.49 -36.43
N PHE A 2 2.21 -4.96 -35.23
CA PHE A 2 1.41 -5.60 -34.19
C PHE A 2 0.03 -6.12 -34.64
N GLY A 3 -0.76 -5.30 -35.35
CA GLY A 3 -2.09 -5.71 -35.85
C GLY A 3 -2.09 -6.81 -36.92
N LYS A 4 -0.93 -7.23 -37.45
CA LYS A 4 -0.82 -8.35 -38.38
C LYS A 4 -0.51 -9.69 -37.68
N MET A 5 -0.24 -9.66 -36.37
CA MET A 5 0.03 -10.86 -35.59
C MET A 5 -1.25 -11.63 -35.29
N ARG A 6 -1.13 -12.93 -35.02
CA ARG A 6 -2.24 -13.72 -34.46
C ARG A 6 -2.72 -13.08 -33.16
N ILE A 7 -4.03 -13.12 -32.92
CA ILE A 7 -4.65 -12.44 -31.77
C ILE A 7 -4.06 -12.94 -30.44
N GLU A 8 -3.76 -14.22 -30.32
CA GLU A 8 -3.15 -14.81 -29.12
C GLU A 8 -1.78 -14.20 -28.84
N TYR A 9 -1.02 -13.84 -29.88
CA TYR A 9 0.29 -13.24 -29.73
C TYR A 9 0.19 -11.77 -29.33
N GLN A 10 -0.83 -11.06 -29.84
CA GLN A 10 -1.14 -9.70 -29.43
C GLN A 10 -1.54 -9.66 -27.95
N LYS A 11 -2.38 -10.60 -27.50
CA LYS A 11 -2.77 -10.76 -26.10
C LYS A 11 -1.56 -11.04 -25.18
N GLN A 12 -0.68 -11.96 -25.57
CA GLN A 12 0.53 -12.23 -24.80
C GLN A 12 1.45 -11.01 -24.70
N ALA A 13 1.62 -10.27 -25.79
CA ALA A 13 2.40 -9.04 -25.75
C ALA A 13 1.74 -7.96 -24.88
N ALA A 14 0.41 -7.84 -24.94
CA ALA A 14 -0.34 -6.92 -24.09
C ALA A 14 -0.14 -7.23 -22.60
N VAL A 15 -0.21 -8.51 -22.21
CA VAL A 15 0.13 -8.95 -20.84
C VAL A 15 1.54 -8.53 -20.45
N ILE A 16 2.54 -8.76 -21.31
CA ILE A 16 3.94 -8.38 -21.04
C ILE A 16 4.08 -6.86 -20.85
N PHE A 17 3.45 -6.04 -21.70
CA PHE A 17 3.47 -4.58 -21.57
C PHE A 17 2.80 -4.11 -20.28
N GLN A 18 1.66 -4.69 -19.93
CA GLN A 18 0.93 -4.37 -18.69
C GLN A 18 1.72 -4.74 -17.44
N LEU A 19 2.37 -5.91 -17.40
CA LEU A 19 3.24 -6.30 -16.30
C LEU A 19 4.45 -5.36 -16.16
N LEU A 20 5.11 -5.01 -17.27
CA LEU A 20 6.25 -4.09 -17.26
C LEU A 20 5.84 -2.68 -16.80
N HIS A 21 4.71 -2.17 -17.29
CA HIS A 21 4.18 -0.87 -16.89
C HIS A 21 3.82 -0.86 -15.39
N GLN A 22 3.09 -1.87 -14.93
CA GLN A 22 2.65 -1.97 -13.53
C GLN A 22 3.83 -2.10 -12.57
N TRP A 23 4.86 -2.87 -12.95
CA TRP A 23 6.11 -2.96 -12.19
C TRP A 23 6.76 -1.60 -12.06
N ARG A 24 7.00 -0.89 -13.16
CA ARG A 24 7.65 0.44 -13.14
C ARG A 24 6.84 1.49 -12.40
N HIS A 25 5.52 1.38 -12.41
CA HIS A 25 4.64 2.27 -11.65
C HIS A 25 4.67 1.99 -10.15
N SER A 26 4.87 0.73 -9.75
CA SER A 26 4.87 0.33 -8.33
C SER A 26 6.26 0.30 -7.70
N ILE A 27 7.32 0.20 -8.51
CA ILE A 27 8.71 0.02 -8.09
C ILE A 27 9.58 0.94 -8.97
N LEU A 28 9.70 2.21 -8.55
CA LEU A 28 10.25 3.28 -9.37
C LEU A 28 11.74 3.09 -9.74
N ASP A 29 12.52 2.49 -8.83
CA ASP A 29 13.99 2.43 -8.95
C ASP A 29 14.53 1.12 -9.52
N GLN A 30 13.66 0.19 -9.95
CA GLN A 30 14.10 -1.11 -10.44
C GLN A 30 13.46 -1.48 -11.77
N ASN A 31 14.29 -1.92 -12.72
CA ASN A 31 13.79 -2.58 -13.92
C ASN A 31 13.18 -3.93 -13.57
N LEU A 32 12.20 -4.37 -14.35
CA LEU A 32 11.54 -5.67 -14.15
C LEU A 32 12.53 -6.81 -14.42
N PRO A 33 12.89 -7.63 -13.42
CA PRO A 33 13.73 -8.80 -13.66
C PRO A 33 13.05 -9.75 -14.63
N GLY A 34 13.80 -10.32 -15.57
CA GLY A 34 13.27 -11.27 -16.54
C GLY A 34 12.65 -12.49 -15.86
N LEU A 35 13.27 -12.99 -14.79
CA LEU A 35 12.72 -14.12 -14.05
C LEU A 35 11.37 -13.78 -13.40
N VAL A 36 11.21 -12.57 -12.85
CA VAL A 36 9.93 -12.07 -12.35
C VAL A 36 8.89 -12.01 -13.47
N LEU A 37 9.24 -11.47 -14.65
CA LEU A 37 8.31 -11.46 -15.80
C LEU A 37 7.91 -12.88 -16.20
N SER A 38 8.87 -13.81 -16.23
CA SER A 38 8.59 -15.20 -16.57
C SER A 38 7.59 -15.82 -15.60
N TYR A 39 7.73 -15.57 -14.29
CA TYR A 39 6.81 -16.09 -13.29
C TYR A 39 5.44 -15.42 -13.34
N ALA A 40 5.37 -14.12 -13.62
CA ALA A 40 4.11 -13.38 -13.70
C ALA A 40 3.20 -13.85 -14.84
N MET A 41 3.76 -14.52 -15.86
CA MET A 41 3.00 -15.10 -16.96
C MET A 41 2.41 -16.49 -16.65
N TYR A 42 2.75 -17.11 -15.51
CA TYR A 42 2.15 -18.38 -15.10
C TYR A 42 0.85 -18.17 -14.32
N PRO A 43 -0.07 -19.15 -14.35
CA PRO A 43 -1.26 -19.09 -13.51
C PRO A 43 -0.88 -19.11 -12.02
N PRO A 44 -1.62 -18.42 -11.14
CA PRO A 44 -1.34 -18.37 -9.69
C PRO A 44 -1.17 -19.74 -9.04
N LYS A 45 -1.95 -20.74 -9.48
CA LYS A 45 -1.86 -22.11 -8.98
C LYS A 45 -0.43 -22.68 -9.03
N ALA A 46 0.32 -22.37 -10.09
CA ALA A 46 1.69 -22.85 -10.25
C ALA A 46 2.64 -22.30 -9.18
N VAL A 47 2.41 -21.07 -8.67
CA VAL A 47 3.23 -20.56 -7.57
C VAL A 47 2.90 -21.24 -6.26
N PHE A 48 1.65 -21.54 -5.96
CA PHE A 48 1.26 -22.17 -4.70
C PHE A 48 1.78 -23.61 -4.58
N GLU A 49 1.80 -24.34 -5.69
CA GLU A 49 2.26 -25.74 -5.73
C GLU A 49 3.79 -25.87 -5.79
N ALA A 50 4.51 -24.81 -6.17
CA ALA A 50 5.96 -24.85 -6.28
C ALA A 50 6.64 -25.03 -4.90
N PRO A 51 7.69 -25.87 -4.79
CA PRO A 51 8.40 -26.03 -3.52
C PRO A 51 9.24 -24.79 -3.15
N VAL A 52 9.49 -24.59 -1.85
CA VAL A 52 10.47 -23.62 -1.34
C VAL A 52 11.88 -24.19 -1.50
N ALA A 53 12.40 -24.10 -2.72
CA ALA A 53 13.68 -24.67 -3.13
C ALA A 53 14.43 -23.76 -4.12
N LEU A 54 15.76 -23.88 -4.11
CA LEU A 54 16.61 -23.21 -5.10
C LEU A 54 16.34 -23.80 -6.50
N MET A 55 16.49 -22.96 -7.52
CA MET A 55 16.32 -23.36 -8.91
C MET A 55 17.65 -23.91 -9.45
N THR A 56 17.61 -24.91 -10.33
CA THR A 56 18.83 -25.40 -11.00
C THR A 56 19.27 -24.44 -12.11
N GLY A 57 20.57 -24.38 -12.38
CA GLY A 57 21.11 -23.57 -13.48
C GLY A 57 20.48 -23.92 -14.84
N GLU A 58 20.21 -25.20 -15.10
CA GLU A 58 19.50 -25.64 -16.30
C GLU A 58 18.10 -25.04 -16.41
N THR A 59 17.30 -25.11 -15.33
CA THR A 59 15.94 -24.56 -15.30
C THR A 59 15.95 -23.06 -15.53
N PHE A 60 16.91 -22.35 -14.93
CA PHE A 60 17.07 -20.91 -15.12
C PHE A 60 17.43 -20.56 -16.57
N ASN A 61 18.44 -21.22 -17.14
CA ASN A 61 18.88 -20.98 -18.52
C ASN A 61 17.74 -21.25 -19.52
N TRP A 62 17.01 -22.35 -19.32
CA TRP A 62 15.85 -22.69 -20.13
C TRP A 62 14.74 -21.64 -20.01
N THR A 63 14.45 -21.19 -18.78
CA THR A 63 13.43 -20.17 -18.51
C THR A 63 13.79 -18.84 -19.18
N MET A 64 15.02 -18.38 -19.02
CA MET A 64 15.49 -17.11 -19.58
C MET A 64 15.59 -17.15 -21.11
N SER A 65 16.05 -18.27 -21.69
CA SER A 65 16.06 -18.46 -23.15
C SER A 65 14.66 -18.47 -23.74
N THR A 66 13.72 -19.15 -23.07
CA THR A 66 12.31 -19.21 -23.48
C THR A 66 11.67 -17.83 -23.38
N LEU A 67 11.97 -17.07 -22.33
CA LEU A 67 11.50 -15.71 -22.16
C LEU A 67 12.03 -14.79 -23.26
N ASP A 68 13.33 -14.81 -23.57
CA ASP A 68 13.92 -13.99 -24.64
C ASP A 68 13.25 -14.25 -25.99
N LYS A 69 13.10 -15.53 -26.37
CA LYS A 69 12.38 -15.93 -27.60
C LYS A 69 10.94 -15.45 -27.59
N ARG A 70 10.25 -15.52 -26.45
CA ARG A 70 8.87 -15.03 -26.29
C ARG A 70 8.80 -13.51 -26.46
N ILE A 71 9.68 -12.76 -25.80
CA ILE A 71 9.73 -11.29 -25.93
C ILE A 71 9.97 -10.90 -27.38
N ARG A 72 11.00 -11.46 -28.04
CA ARG A 72 11.31 -11.17 -29.45
C ARG A 72 10.14 -11.48 -30.38
N SER A 73 9.52 -12.64 -30.21
CA SER A 73 8.44 -13.11 -31.10
C SER A 73 7.09 -12.43 -30.85
N ARG A 74 6.81 -11.96 -29.62
CA ARG A 74 5.51 -11.36 -29.26
C ARG A 74 5.55 -9.84 -29.28
N CYS A 75 6.63 -9.24 -28.80
CA CYS A 75 6.73 -7.80 -28.64
C CYS A 75 7.33 -7.10 -29.87
N CYS A 76 7.55 -7.80 -30.99
CA CYS A 76 7.98 -7.20 -32.26
C CYS A 76 9.27 -6.36 -32.17
N GLY A 77 10.19 -6.69 -31.26
CA GLY A 77 11.41 -5.91 -31.02
C GLY A 77 11.19 -4.60 -30.25
N LEU A 78 10.01 -4.38 -29.67
CA LEU A 78 9.74 -3.21 -28.83
C LEU A 78 10.34 -3.34 -27.42
N LEU A 79 10.54 -4.58 -26.98
CA LEU A 79 11.18 -4.94 -25.73
C LEU A 79 12.38 -5.85 -26.01
N GLU A 80 13.35 -5.81 -25.10
CA GLU A 80 14.47 -6.72 -25.09
C GLU A 80 14.84 -7.13 -23.66
N LEU A 81 15.44 -8.31 -23.56
CA LEU A 81 16.04 -8.81 -22.32
C LEU A 81 17.51 -8.42 -22.31
N ARG A 82 17.90 -7.53 -21.39
CA ARG A 82 19.30 -7.11 -21.18
C ARG A 82 19.89 -7.87 -20.01
N TYR A 83 21.15 -8.26 -20.13
CA TYR A 83 21.91 -8.86 -19.04
C TYR A 83 22.86 -7.81 -18.47
N ASN A 84 23.00 -7.74 -17.15
CA ASN A 84 23.91 -6.77 -16.54
C ASN A 84 25.37 -7.20 -16.80
N ASP A 85 26.15 -6.32 -17.45
CA ASP A 85 27.45 -6.59 -18.10
C ASP A 85 28.63 -7.01 -17.18
N ASN A 86 28.43 -7.18 -15.87
CA ASN A 86 29.52 -7.55 -14.95
C ASN A 86 29.98 -9.02 -15.08
N THR A 87 29.45 -9.79 -16.03
CA THR A 87 30.04 -11.06 -16.48
C THR A 87 30.56 -10.87 -17.89
N LEU A 88 31.88 -10.91 -18.05
CA LEU A 88 32.73 -10.65 -19.24
C LEU A 88 32.30 -11.24 -20.62
N ALA A 89 31.15 -11.88 -20.74
CA ALA A 89 30.67 -12.53 -21.97
C ALA A 89 29.18 -12.31 -22.31
N GLY A 90 28.44 -11.39 -21.68
CA GLY A 90 27.03 -11.05 -22.06
C GLY A 90 25.97 -12.15 -21.87
N TRP A 91 26.42 -13.39 -21.71
CA TRP A 91 25.75 -14.60 -21.25
C TRP A 91 26.92 -15.56 -21.03
N PRO A 92 27.50 -15.70 -19.82
CA PRO A 92 28.63 -16.61 -19.67
C PRO A 92 28.10 -18.01 -19.96
N GLY A 93 28.59 -18.59 -21.05
CA GLY A 93 28.24 -19.93 -21.49
C GLY A 93 28.24 -20.85 -20.29
N VAL A 94 27.07 -21.44 -20.05
CA VAL A 94 26.85 -22.45 -19.01
C VAL A 94 27.30 -21.96 -17.64
N MET A 95 26.40 -21.26 -16.91
CA MET A 95 26.40 -21.49 -15.47
C MET A 95 26.46 -23.00 -15.28
N ASN A 96 27.50 -23.47 -14.57
CA ASN A 96 27.70 -24.89 -14.34
C ASN A 96 26.34 -25.50 -13.98
N ILE A 97 25.91 -26.55 -14.67
CA ILE A 97 24.53 -27.08 -14.56
C ILE A 97 24.17 -27.36 -13.09
N ASP A 98 25.20 -27.69 -12.31
CA ASP A 98 25.14 -27.99 -10.88
C ASP A 98 25.01 -26.76 -9.97
N ASN A 99 25.13 -25.53 -10.49
CA ASN A 99 25.01 -24.32 -9.68
C ASN A 99 23.53 -24.05 -9.38
N LEU A 100 23.22 -24.00 -8.09
CA LEU A 100 21.93 -23.57 -7.58
C LEU A 100 21.78 -22.06 -7.73
N ILE A 101 20.66 -21.66 -8.32
CA ILE A 101 20.28 -20.29 -8.60
C ILE A 101 19.54 -19.74 -7.39
N THR A 102 20.08 -18.66 -6.86
CA THR A 102 19.50 -17.94 -5.73
C THR A 102 18.62 -16.79 -6.22
N ILE A 103 17.84 -16.21 -5.32
CA ILE A 103 17.10 -14.96 -5.57
C ILE A 103 18.02 -13.86 -6.12
N ALA A 104 19.31 -13.86 -5.76
CA ALA A 104 20.23 -12.84 -6.20
C ALA A 104 20.58 -12.94 -7.70
N ASP A 105 20.55 -14.16 -8.22
CA ASP A 105 20.84 -14.48 -9.61
C ASP A 105 19.66 -14.16 -10.53
N GLY A 106 18.44 -14.16 -9.99
CA GLY A 106 17.22 -13.83 -10.74
C GLY A 106 17.20 -12.39 -11.30
N ASP A 107 17.96 -11.48 -10.68
CA ASP A 107 18.03 -10.07 -11.09
C ASP A 107 19.10 -9.80 -12.15
N ARG A 108 19.82 -10.83 -12.65
CA ARG A 108 20.89 -10.68 -13.66
C ARG A 108 20.39 -10.24 -15.04
N GLY A 109 19.15 -10.60 -15.38
CA GLY A 109 18.50 -10.21 -16.63
C GLY A 109 17.32 -9.29 -16.34
N VAL A 110 17.23 -8.17 -17.05
CA VAL A 110 16.16 -7.18 -16.90
C VAL A 110 15.46 -6.93 -18.23
N VAL A 111 14.14 -6.76 -18.17
CA VAL A 111 13.30 -6.50 -19.34
C VAL A 111 13.18 -4.99 -19.51
N THR A 112 13.55 -4.49 -20.68
CA THR A 112 13.56 -3.05 -20.96
C THR A 112 12.96 -2.75 -22.32
N TYR A 113 12.49 -1.52 -22.50
CA TYR A 113 12.13 -1.03 -23.82
C TYR A 113 13.40 -0.87 -24.66
N LEU A 114 13.33 -1.29 -25.93
CA LEU A 114 14.47 -1.16 -26.86
C LEU A 114 14.94 0.29 -26.99
N HIS A 115 13.98 1.24 -26.98
CA HIS A 115 14.27 2.67 -27.04
C HIS A 115 13.28 3.48 -26.19
N ARG A 116 13.71 4.68 -25.75
CA ARG A 116 12.87 5.60 -24.98
C ARG A 116 11.56 5.96 -25.71
N THR A 117 11.63 6.21 -27.01
CA THR A 117 10.44 6.54 -27.83
C THR A 117 9.43 5.40 -27.90
N VAL A 118 9.87 4.14 -27.73
CA VAL A 118 8.95 3.00 -27.63
C VAL A 118 8.17 3.05 -26.32
N ALA A 119 8.84 3.37 -25.21
CA ALA A 119 8.17 3.54 -23.92
C ALA A 119 7.14 4.67 -23.99
N GLU A 120 7.51 5.81 -24.61
CA GLU A 120 6.61 6.96 -24.80
C GLU A 120 5.41 6.61 -25.72
N PHE A 121 5.65 5.86 -26.80
CA PHE A 121 4.60 5.40 -27.71
C PHE A 121 3.61 4.46 -27.02
N ILE A 122 4.09 3.46 -26.28
CA ILE A 122 3.23 2.53 -25.55
C ILE A 122 2.45 3.23 -24.44
N ALA A 123 3.04 4.25 -23.80
CA ALA A 123 2.37 5.05 -22.76
C ALA A 123 1.37 6.07 -23.31
N ALA A 124 1.29 6.30 -24.63
CA ALA A 124 0.30 7.17 -25.22
C ALA A 124 -1.11 6.60 -24.93
N SER A 125 -2.03 7.46 -24.47
CA SER A 125 -3.34 7.03 -23.93
C SER A 125 -4.13 6.14 -24.88
N GLU A 126 -4.16 6.47 -26.17
CA GLU A 126 -4.88 5.71 -27.20
C GLU A 126 -4.26 4.31 -27.41
N VAL A 127 -2.94 4.22 -27.41
CA VAL A 127 -2.20 2.96 -27.57
C VAL A 127 -2.36 2.10 -26.33
N TRP A 128 -2.22 2.70 -25.15
CA TRP A 128 -2.35 2.01 -23.88
C TRP A 128 -3.75 1.44 -23.68
N GLN A 129 -4.79 2.20 -24.05
CA GLN A 129 -6.16 1.70 -24.03
C GLN A 129 -6.32 0.45 -24.90
N GLY A 130 -5.81 0.47 -26.13
CA GLY A 130 -5.84 -0.71 -27.00
C GLY A 130 -5.07 -1.91 -26.43
N VAL A 131 -3.97 -1.67 -25.72
CA VAL A 131 -3.23 -2.73 -24.99
C VAL A 131 -4.07 -3.32 -23.86
N CYS A 132 -4.77 -2.51 -23.08
CA CYS A 132 -5.67 -2.99 -22.02
C CYS A 132 -6.88 -3.75 -22.59
N GLU A 133 -7.47 -3.26 -23.69
CA GLU A 133 -8.63 -3.90 -24.32
C GLU A 133 -8.38 -5.34 -24.75
N LEU A 134 -7.15 -5.67 -25.15
CA LEU A 134 -6.77 -7.02 -25.56
C LEU A 134 -6.81 -8.05 -24.43
N THR A 135 -6.76 -7.63 -23.16
CA THR A 135 -6.74 -8.52 -21.99
C THR A 135 -8.05 -8.53 -21.20
N ASN A 136 -9.05 -7.74 -21.61
CA ASN A 136 -10.32 -7.62 -20.88
C ASN A 136 -11.06 -8.95 -20.73
N ASP A 137 -10.85 -9.90 -21.65
CA ASP A 137 -11.48 -11.22 -21.63
C ASP A 137 -10.62 -12.32 -20.98
N MET A 138 -9.45 -11.97 -20.42
CA MET A 138 -8.45 -12.96 -19.96
C MET A 138 -8.51 -13.29 -18.46
N ALA A 139 -9.47 -12.76 -17.69
CA ALA A 139 -9.46 -12.82 -16.22
C ALA A 139 -8.08 -12.45 -15.63
N PHE A 140 -7.39 -11.52 -16.28
CA PHE A 140 -6.01 -11.15 -16.00
C PHE A 140 -5.99 -9.95 -15.06
N ASP A 141 -5.34 -10.11 -13.91
CA ASP A 141 -5.01 -9.01 -13.00
C ASP A 141 -3.49 -8.88 -12.87
N CYS A 142 -2.96 -7.72 -13.27
CA CYS A 142 -1.53 -7.45 -13.26
C CYS A 142 -0.93 -7.59 -11.86
N ASN A 143 -1.64 -7.09 -10.84
CA ASN A 143 -1.13 -7.09 -9.48
C ASN A 143 -1.01 -8.53 -8.94
N SER A 144 -2.00 -9.39 -9.17
CA SER A 144 -1.96 -10.79 -8.75
C SER A 144 -0.86 -11.56 -9.47
N SER A 145 -0.71 -11.36 -10.78
CA SER A 145 0.41 -11.94 -11.54
C SER A 145 1.77 -11.51 -10.99
N LEU A 146 1.95 -10.24 -10.64
CA LEU A 146 3.20 -9.76 -10.02
C LEU A 146 3.37 -10.26 -8.58
N ALA A 147 2.30 -10.39 -7.80
CA ALA A 147 2.33 -11.02 -6.48
C ALA A 147 2.79 -12.49 -6.59
N SER A 148 2.23 -13.25 -7.54
CA SER A 148 2.68 -14.61 -7.87
C SER A 148 4.17 -14.63 -8.20
N ALA A 149 4.65 -13.72 -9.04
CA ALA A 149 6.06 -13.66 -9.39
C ALA A 149 6.97 -13.36 -8.19
N CYS A 150 6.59 -12.40 -7.34
CA CYS A 150 7.34 -12.09 -6.12
C CYS A 150 7.41 -13.29 -5.18
N LEU A 151 6.31 -14.05 -5.00
CA LEU A 151 6.32 -15.28 -4.21
C LEU A 151 7.25 -16.34 -4.81
N SER A 152 7.21 -16.54 -6.13
CA SER A 152 8.15 -17.46 -6.80
C SER A 152 9.60 -17.07 -6.55
N MET A 153 9.92 -15.76 -6.57
CA MET A 153 11.26 -15.28 -6.23
C MET A 153 11.64 -15.53 -4.77
N MET A 154 10.70 -15.32 -3.82
CA MET A 154 10.94 -15.60 -2.41
C MET A 154 11.33 -17.07 -2.17
N LYS A 155 10.74 -18.01 -2.92
CA LYS A 155 11.06 -19.45 -2.83
C LYS A 155 12.52 -19.78 -3.21
N LEU A 156 13.17 -18.91 -3.98
CA LEU A 156 14.58 -19.03 -4.38
C LEU A 156 15.57 -18.44 -3.36
N ALA A 157 15.09 -17.91 -2.23
CA ALA A 157 15.98 -17.40 -1.21
C ALA A 157 16.77 -18.56 -0.56
N ASN A 158 18.02 -18.28 -0.18
CA ASN A 158 18.87 -19.28 0.49
C ASN A 158 18.83 -19.13 2.02
N ARG A 159 18.59 -17.90 2.52
CA ARG A 159 18.68 -17.54 3.94
C ARG A 159 17.53 -16.62 4.32
N SER A 160 17.12 -16.66 5.58
CA SER A 160 16.08 -15.79 6.15
C SER A 160 16.49 -14.32 6.22
N ASN A 161 17.78 -14.04 6.40
CA ASN A 161 18.33 -12.69 6.51
C ASN A 161 18.66 -12.07 5.15
N ASP A 162 18.24 -12.69 4.04
CA ASP A 162 18.41 -12.13 2.71
C ASP A 162 17.53 -10.88 2.57
N HIS A 163 18.16 -9.72 2.39
CA HIS A 163 17.46 -8.45 2.15
C HIS A 163 16.50 -8.52 0.96
N ARG A 164 16.81 -9.34 -0.07
CA ARG A 164 15.94 -9.53 -1.23
C ARG A 164 14.69 -10.31 -0.86
N LEU A 165 14.78 -11.32 0.01
CA LEU A 165 13.61 -12.05 0.50
C LEU A 165 12.61 -11.08 1.16
N ARG A 166 13.11 -10.22 2.06
CA ARG A 166 12.27 -9.20 2.71
C ARG A 166 11.70 -8.19 1.70
N TRP A 167 12.51 -7.76 0.74
CA TRP A 167 12.05 -6.85 -0.29
C TRP A 167 10.94 -7.46 -1.16
N TYR A 168 11.09 -8.70 -1.61
CA TYR A 168 10.07 -9.41 -2.38
C TYR A 168 8.81 -9.71 -1.56
N LEU A 169 8.93 -9.97 -0.26
CA LEU A 169 7.78 -10.08 0.65
C LEU A 169 6.99 -8.77 0.71
N GLU A 170 7.67 -7.63 0.87
CA GLU A 170 7.02 -6.32 0.88
C GLU A 170 6.40 -5.97 -0.48
N ALA A 171 7.07 -6.31 -1.59
CA ALA A 171 6.53 -6.14 -2.94
C ALA A 171 5.29 -7.00 -3.17
N ALA A 172 5.31 -8.29 -2.80
CA ALA A 172 4.17 -9.19 -2.91
C ALA A 172 2.96 -8.69 -2.11
N ALA A 173 3.19 -8.23 -0.87
CA ALA A 173 2.16 -7.61 -0.05
C ALA A 173 1.60 -6.33 -0.67
N GLY A 174 2.46 -5.47 -1.24
CA GLY A 174 2.06 -4.26 -1.95
C GLY A 174 1.18 -4.55 -3.17
N PHE A 175 1.53 -5.58 -3.96
CA PHE A 175 0.70 -6.02 -5.09
C PHE A 175 -0.61 -6.64 -4.62
N CYS A 176 -0.62 -7.47 -3.57
CA CYS A 176 -1.86 -8.01 -2.99
C CYS A 176 -2.81 -6.90 -2.52
N ARG A 177 -2.28 -5.81 -1.95
CA ARG A 177 -3.08 -4.64 -1.56
C ARG A 177 -3.74 -3.97 -2.78
N LYS A 178 -3.02 -3.87 -3.90
CA LYS A 178 -3.49 -3.23 -5.14
C LYS A 178 -4.40 -4.13 -6.00
N ALA A 179 -4.43 -5.45 -5.74
CA ALA A 179 -5.24 -6.44 -6.45
C ALA A 179 -6.74 -6.36 -6.12
N THR A 180 -7.36 -5.21 -6.41
CA THR A 180 -8.75 -4.90 -6.02
C THR A 180 -9.81 -5.66 -6.83
N THR A 181 -9.46 -6.16 -8.01
CA THR A 181 -10.35 -6.97 -8.88
C THR A 181 -10.22 -8.47 -8.62
N THR A 182 -9.26 -8.88 -7.79
CA THR A 182 -9.00 -10.28 -7.49
C THR A 182 -9.88 -10.75 -6.36
N GLU A 183 -10.41 -11.95 -6.52
CA GLU A 183 -11.26 -12.57 -5.51
C GLU A 183 -10.55 -12.68 -4.15
N PRO A 184 -11.21 -12.31 -3.03
CA PRO A 184 -10.58 -12.30 -1.71
C PRO A 184 -9.90 -13.62 -1.29
N TYR A 185 -10.45 -14.77 -1.69
CA TYR A 185 -9.88 -16.07 -1.38
C TYR A 185 -8.53 -16.32 -2.09
N VAL A 186 -8.34 -15.77 -3.30
CA VAL A 186 -7.05 -15.87 -4.01
C VAL A 186 -6.02 -14.97 -3.30
N VAL A 187 -6.43 -13.78 -2.86
CA VAL A 187 -5.56 -12.90 -2.06
C VAL A 187 -5.18 -13.56 -0.74
N GLN A 188 -6.11 -14.26 -0.08
CA GLN A 188 -5.82 -15.05 1.11
C GLN A 188 -4.79 -16.16 0.82
N GLN A 189 -4.90 -16.87 -0.31
CA GLN A 189 -3.89 -17.86 -0.70
C GLN A 189 -2.50 -17.24 -0.86
N TYR A 190 -2.39 -16.05 -1.46
CA TYR A 190 -1.11 -15.34 -1.53
C TYR A 190 -0.54 -15.04 -0.15
N VAL A 191 -1.37 -14.55 0.77
CA VAL A 191 -0.96 -14.19 2.14
C VAL A 191 -0.56 -15.43 2.93
N LEU A 192 -1.29 -16.54 2.83
CA LEU A 192 -0.93 -17.82 3.46
C LEU A 192 0.36 -18.39 2.87
N GLU A 193 0.59 -18.21 1.57
CA GLU A 193 1.83 -18.66 0.94
C GLU A 193 3.05 -17.81 1.37
N MET A 194 2.88 -16.49 1.58
CA MET A 194 3.91 -15.67 2.23
C MET A 194 4.26 -16.24 3.61
N ASP A 195 3.25 -16.59 4.39
CA ASP A 195 3.43 -17.15 5.73
C ASP A 195 4.20 -18.47 5.72
N ASN A 196 3.80 -19.39 4.83
CA ASN A 196 4.44 -20.68 4.64
C ASN A 196 5.92 -20.52 4.27
N ILE A 197 6.23 -19.69 3.26
CA ILE A 197 7.61 -19.44 2.81
C ILE A 197 8.46 -18.86 3.96
N MET A 198 7.95 -17.81 4.62
CA MET A 198 8.67 -17.13 5.69
C MET A 198 8.86 -18.03 6.92
N SER A 199 7.88 -18.87 7.26
CA SER A 199 7.97 -19.85 8.32
C SER A 199 9.05 -20.90 8.05
N VAL A 200 9.19 -21.38 6.81
CA VAL A 200 10.29 -22.29 6.41
C VAL A 200 11.65 -21.64 6.66
N PHE A 201 11.85 -20.39 6.23
CA PHE A 201 13.13 -19.70 6.43
C PHE A 201 13.39 -19.35 7.89
N HIS A 202 12.35 -18.98 8.64
CA HIS A 202 12.44 -18.68 10.05
C HIS A 202 12.84 -19.93 10.86
N GLY A 203 12.18 -21.07 10.61
CA GLY A 203 12.51 -22.35 11.24
C GLY A 203 13.95 -22.79 10.98
N ARG A 204 14.43 -22.68 9.74
CA ARG A 204 15.85 -22.97 9.38
C ARG A 204 16.85 -22.12 10.17
N SER A 205 16.47 -20.89 10.54
CA SER A 205 17.35 -19.98 11.27
C SER A 205 17.46 -20.33 12.75
N LEU A 206 16.33 -20.73 13.35
CA LEU A 206 16.25 -21.12 14.76
C LEU A 206 17.01 -22.42 15.04
N SER A 207 16.96 -23.39 14.11
CA SER A 207 17.73 -24.64 14.23
C SER A 207 19.24 -24.41 14.36
N ILE A 208 19.76 -23.29 13.87
CA ILE A 208 21.19 -22.95 13.95
C ILE A 208 21.56 -22.34 15.31
N HIS A 209 20.63 -21.63 15.97
CA HIS A 209 20.93 -20.78 17.13
C HIS A 209 20.47 -21.36 18.48
N GLY A 210 19.67 -22.43 18.50
CA GLY A 210 19.34 -23.15 19.74
C GLY A 210 18.53 -22.36 20.78
N GLU A 211 17.87 -21.26 20.38
CA GLU A 211 17.19 -20.33 21.28
C GLU A 211 15.65 -20.37 21.17
N ARG A 212 15.01 -20.21 22.35
CA ARG A 212 13.62 -19.77 22.71
C ARG A 212 12.40 -20.20 21.84
N PRO A 213 11.18 -20.24 22.43
CA PRO A 213 9.96 -20.58 21.69
C PRO A 213 9.78 -19.71 20.45
N CYS A 214 9.39 -20.34 19.34
CA CYS A 214 9.28 -19.74 18.01
C CYS A 214 8.18 -18.68 18.00
N ILE A 215 8.55 -17.41 18.22
CA ILE A 215 7.68 -16.28 17.92
C ILE A 215 7.50 -16.22 16.40
N HIS A 216 6.29 -15.93 15.92
CA HIS A 216 5.99 -15.82 14.50
C HIS A 216 6.92 -14.80 13.80
N TRP A 217 7.37 -15.11 12.57
CA TRP A 217 8.39 -14.34 11.85
C TRP A 217 8.02 -12.85 11.67
N SER A 218 6.72 -12.53 11.62
CA SER A 218 6.22 -11.17 11.42
C SER A 218 6.63 -10.19 12.52
N VAL A 219 6.95 -10.65 13.73
CA VAL A 219 7.41 -9.77 14.82
C VAL A 219 8.66 -9.01 14.42
N SER A 220 9.62 -9.69 13.80
CA SER A 220 10.90 -9.08 13.40
C SER A 220 10.76 -8.01 12.30
N SER A 221 9.72 -8.15 11.47
CA SER A 221 9.55 -7.30 10.28
C SER A 221 8.80 -6.00 10.61
N HIS A 222 7.94 -6.03 11.64
CA HIS A 222 7.02 -4.94 11.94
C HIS A 222 6.91 -4.69 13.45
N ARG A 223 8.04 -4.70 14.17
CA ARG A 223 8.04 -4.33 15.60
C ARG A 223 7.33 -2.99 15.77
N LEU A 224 6.23 -3.03 16.50
CA LEU A 224 5.53 -1.83 16.91
C LEU A 224 6.42 -1.08 17.87
N ASN A 225 7.16 -0.11 17.34
CA ASN A 225 7.82 0.88 18.17
C ASN A 225 6.79 1.95 18.54
N LEU A 226 5.70 1.53 19.18
CA LEU A 226 4.69 2.38 19.77
C LEU A 226 5.02 2.53 21.26
N ASN A 227 5.05 3.77 21.74
CA ASN A 227 5.44 4.05 23.11
C ASN A 227 4.43 3.42 24.08
N GLY A 228 4.94 2.61 25.02
CA GLY A 228 4.15 2.04 26.11
C GLY A 228 3.24 0.86 25.72
N VAL A 229 3.46 0.23 24.57
CA VAL A 229 2.79 -1.04 24.24
C VAL A 229 3.47 -2.18 24.98
N ASP A 230 2.67 -3.03 25.63
CA ASP A 230 3.14 -4.23 26.32
C ASP A 230 3.85 -5.18 25.33
N PRO A 231 5.07 -5.66 25.62
CA PRO A 231 5.74 -6.68 24.82
C PRO A 231 4.90 -7.96 24.60
N ALA A 232 3.92 -8.25 25.46
CA ALA A 232 3.00 -9.38 25.30
C ALA A 232 2.18 -9.32 23.99
N VAL A 233 2.10 -8.16 23.31
CA VAL A 233 1.49 -8.08 21.97
C VAL A 233 2.21 -8.99 20.97
N ASP A 234 3.53 -9.18 21.12
CA ASP A 234 4.32 -10.03 20.22
C ASP A 234 3.91 -11.51 20.30
N ASP A 235 3.26 -11.95 21.38
CA ASP A 235 2.75 -13.32 21.53
C ASP A 235 1.56 -13.59 20.59
N TYR A 236 0.90 -12.54 20.09
CA TYR A 236 -0.24 -12.63 19.16
C TYR A 236 0.18 -12.53 17.69
N ALA A 237 1.48 -12.44 17.42
CA ALA A 237 2.03 -12.33 16.09
C ALA A 237 1.53 -13.44 15.17
N SER A 238 1.07 -13.04 13.99
CA SER A 238 0.46 -13.93 13.02
C SER A 238 0.48 -13.31 11.63
N ILE A 239 0.16 -14.11 10.63
CA ILE A 239 -0.03 -13.61 9.27
C ILE A 239 -1.11 -12.53 9.16
N HIS A 240 -2.14 -12.56 10.02
CA HIS A 240 -3.18 -11.53 10.04
C HIS A 240 -2.65 -10.18 10.53
N ILE A 241 -1.76 -10.19 11.53
CA ILE A 241 -1.06 -9.00 12.00
C ILE A 241 -0.16 -8.42 10.91
N PHE A 242 0.58 -9.28 10.20
CA PHE A 242 1.37 -8.85 9.04
C PHE A 242 0.48 -8.21 7.96
N ALA A 243 -0.61 -8.89 7.58
CA ALA A 243 -1.55 -8.39 6.57
C ALA A 243 -2.18 -7.05 6.98
N ALA A 244 -2.50 -6.88 8.26
CA ALA A 244 -2.99 -5.63 8.83
C ALA A 244 -1.93 -4.52 8.75
N GLY A 245 -0.69 -4.80 9.11
CA GLY A 245 0.42 -3.85 8.96
C GLY A 245 0.78 -3.51 7.51
N GLN A 246 0.39 -4.36 6.55
CA GLN A 246 0.58 -4.13 5.11
C GLN A 246 -0.65 -3.53 4.41
N GLY A 247 -1.80 -3.48 5.07
CA GLY A 247 -3.04 -2.95 4.49
C GLY A 247 -3.70 -3.88 3.47
N ILE A 248 -3.55 -5.19 3.59
CA ILE A 248 -4.11 -6.17 2.64
C ILE A 248 -5.58 -6.44 2.99
N LEU A 249 -6.45 -5.46 2.70
CA LEU A 249 -7.86 -5.47 3.10
C LEU A 249 -8.63 -6.71 2.63
N ALA A 250 -8.38 -7.20 1.42
CA ALA A 250 -9.09 -8.37 0.89
C ALA A 250 -8.89 -9.63 1.77
N HIS A 251 -7.69 -9.84 2.31
CA HIS A 251 -7.42 -10.92 3.27
C HIS A 251 -8.08 -10.67 4.63
N LEU A 252 -8.04 -9.42 5.10
CA LEU A 252 -8.59 -9.04 6.41
C LEU A 252 -10.13 -9.15 6.45
N ARG A 253 -10.80 -9.19 5.30
CA ARG A 253 -12.23 -9.51 5.21
C ARG A 253 -12.58 -10.95 5.53
N LEU A 254 -11.58 -11.83 5.52
CA LEU A 254 -11.71 -13.26 5.79
C LEU A 254 -11.16 -13.63 7.17
N LEU A 255 -11.10 -12.66 8.09
CA LEU A 255 -10.66 -12.92 9.46
C LEU A 255 -11.58 -13.94 10.15
N PRO A 256 -11.02 -14.89 10.92
CA PRO A 256 -11.83 -15.82 11.69
C PRO A 256 -12.73 -15.08 12.69
N LEU A 257 -14.02 -15.45 12.71
CA LEU A 257 -15.01 -14.86 13.61
C LEU A 257 -14.76 -15.21 15.09
N ASP A 258 -13.96 -16.23 15.36
CA ASP A 258 -13.64 -16.76 16.69
C ASP A 258 -12.34 -16.20 17.28
N ALA A 259 -11.68 -15.24 16.62
CA ALA A 259 -10.51 -14.57 17.17
C ALA A 259 -10.85 -13.90 18.52
N ASP A 260 -10.03 -14.14 19.54
CA ASP A 260 -10.16 -13.50 20.85
C ASP A 260 -9.93 -11.98 20.78
N HIS A 261 -10.33 -11.30 21.86
CA HIS A 261 -10.30 -9.83 21.95
C HIS A 261 -8.88 -9.28 21.79
N GLU A 262 -7.90 -9.88 22.46
CA GLU A 262 -6.50 -9.48 22.43
C GLU A 262 -5.89 -9.61 21.04
N ARG A 263 -6.20 -10.69 20.31
CA ARG A 263 -5.78 -10.91 18.93
C ARG A 263 -6.40 -9.89 17.99
N ARG A 264 -7.71 -9.64 18.12
CA ARG A 264 -8.41 -8.60 17.34
C ARG A 264 -7.80 -7.22 17.60
N PHE A 265 -7.54 -6.90 18.86
CA PHE A 265 -6.87 -5.66 19.26
C PHE A 265 -5.48 -5.56 18.62
N ALA A 266 -4.66 -6.61 18.70
CA ALA A 266 -3.32 -6.63 18.13
C ALA A 266 -3.33 -6.44 16.60
N ILE A 267 -4.31 -7.02 15.89
CA ILE A 267 -4.51 -6.81 14.43
C ILE A 267 -4.73 -5.31 14.14
N VAL A 268 -5.65 -4.65 14.84
CA VAL A 268 -5.93 -3.22 14.61
C VAL A 268 -4.76 -2.34 15.05
N LEU A 269 -4.11 -2.67 16.16
CA LEU A 269 -2.91 -1.98 16.63
C LEU A 269 -1.79 -2.05 15.59
N HIS A 270 -1.57 -3.20 14.95
CA HIS A 270 -0.57 -3.33 13.89
C HIS A 270 -0.95 -2.60 12.60
N ALA A 271 -2.24 -2.44 12.29
CA ALA A 271 -2.67 -1.60 11.17
C ALA A 271 -2.28 -0.12 11.36
N LEU A 272 -2.12 0.37 12.60
CA LEU A 272 -1.58 1.71 12.86
C LEU A 272 -0.14 1.88 12.35
N SER A 273 0.64 0.80 12.25
CA SER A 273 2.00 0.85 11.73
C SER A 273 2.07 1.31 10.27
N ILE A 274 0.98 1.14 9.49
CA ILE A 274 0.87 1.67 8.11
C ILE A 274 1.13 3.18 8.11
N TRP A 275 0.53 3.89 9.06
CA TRP A 275 0.65 5.35 9.18
C TRP A 275 2.04 5.77 9.58
N LYS A 276 2.70 5.00 10.45
CA LYS A 276 4.08 5.23 10.84
C LYS A 276 5.06 4.99 9.69
N ASN A 277 4.90 3.88 8.96
CA ASN A 277 5.78 3.51 7.85
C ASN A 277 5.69 4.49 6.67
N LYS A 278 4.58 5.22 6.54
CA LYS A 278 4.50 6.30 5.56
C LYS A 278 5.45 7.46 5.88
N LEU A 279 5.74 7.71 7.16
CA LEU A 279 6.73 8.71 7.58
C LEU A 279 8.16 8.35 7.16
N SER A 280 8.42 7.06 6.90
CA SER A 280 9.71 6.57 6.40
C SER A 280 9.79 6.47 4.87
N GLY A 281 8.81 7.03 4.14
CA GLY A 281 8.85 7.13 2.68
C GLY A 281 8.28 5.92 1.93
N LYS A 282 7.62 4.97 2.61
CA LYS A 282 6.91 3.88 1.92
C LYS A 282 5.59 4.40 1.32
N GLU A 283 5.38 4.15 0.03
CA GLU A 283 4.23 4.63 -0.76
C GLU A 283 2.94 3.83 -0.49
N ILE A 284 2.31 4.04 0.67
CA ILE A 284 0.90 3.64 0.88
C ILE A 284 0.03 4.89 0.79
N ALA A 285 -0.97 4.89 -0.11
CA ALA A 285 -1.90 6.00 -0.23
C ALA A 285 -2.69 6.19 1.08
N PHE A 286 -3.03 7.44 1.43
CA PHE A 286 -3.75 7.68 2.69
C PHE A 286 -5.15 7.08 2.68
N GLU A 287 -5.75 7.07 1.50
CA GLU A 287 -7.07 6.54 1.20
C GLU A 287 -7.11 5.02 1.44
N GLU A 288 -6.07 4.30 1.01
CA GLU A 288 -5.91 2.86 1.27
C GLU A 288 -5.72 2.57 2.77
N ALA A 289 -4.87 3.36 3.44
CA ALA A 289 -4.61 3.22 4.87
C ALA A 289 -5.87 3.51 5.72
N SER A 290 -6.57 4.61 5.42
CA SER A 290 -7.83 4.98 6.06
C SER A 290 -8.93 3.94 5.79
N GLY A 291 -9.03 3.44 4.57
CA GLY A 291 -10.03 2.41 4.21
C GLY A 291 -9.81 1.11 4.97
N THR A 292 -8.56 0.63 5.04
CA THR A 292 -8.20 -0.56 5.82
C THR A 292 -8.53 -0.38 7.30
N LEU A 293 -8.09 0.74 7.88
CA LEU A 293 -8.26 0.98 9.30
C LEU A 293 -9.74 1.20 9.67
N SER A 294 -10.52 1.88 8.83
CA SER A 294 -11.96 2.07 9.04
C SER A 294 -12.69 0.73 9.09
N TYR A 295 -12.40 -0.19 8.15
CA TYR A 295 -12.94 -1.54 8.16
C TYR A 295 -12.57 -2.28 9.45
N LEU A 296 -11.29 -2.30 9.81
CA LEU A 296 -10.82 -2.99 11.02
C LEU A 296 -11.47 -2.43 12.30
N MET A 297 -11.70 -1.12 12.38
CA MET A 297 -12.34 -0.52 13.55
C MET A 297 -13.83 -0.81 13.65
N GLN A 298 -14.51 -1.02 12.52
CA GLN A 298 -15.94 -1.33 12.46
C GLN A 298 -16.20 -2.82 12.70
N ASP A 299 -15.39 -3.69 12.11
CA ASP A 299 -15.66 -5.13 12.04
C ASP A 299 -14.78 -5.98 12.98
N VAL A 300 -13.63 -5.45 13.44
CA VAL A 300 -12.64 -6.23 14.21
C VAL A 300 -12.51 -5.75 15.65
N SER A 301 -12.13 -4.50 15.89
CA SER A 301 -11.95 -3.95 17.24
C SER A 301 -12.20 -2.45 17.27
N SER A 302 -13.14 -1.99 18.10
CA SER A 302 -13.52 -0.58 18.14
C SER A 302 -12.40 0.31 18.71
N PRO A 303 -12.35 1.61 18.35
CA PRO A 303 -11.39 2.58 18.91
C PRO A 303 -11.26 2.59 20.44
N GLU A 304 -12.35 2.34 21.15
CA GLU A 304 -12.43 2.33 22.61
C GLU A 304 -11.94 1.02 23.24
N SER A 305 -11.66 -0.01 22.43
CA SER A 305 -11.16 -1.30 22.90
C SER A 305 -9.87 -1.10 23.69
N VAL A 306 -9.75 -1.82 24.80
CA VAL A 306 -8.60 -1.81 25.71
C VAL A 306 -8.02 -3.20 25.78
N ALA A 307 -6.70 -3.30 25.60
CA ALA A 307 -5.89 -4.49 25.88
C ALA A 307 -4.44 -4.04 26.12
N PHE A 308 -3.60 -4.88 26.72
CA PHE A 308 -2.17 -4.59 26.88
C PHE A 308 -1.90 -3.24 27.58
N ASN A 309 -2.73 -2.91 28.59
CA ASN A 309 -2.66 -1.68 29.36
C ASN A 309 -2.82 -0.38 28.54
N THR A 310 -3.43 -0.45 27.35
CA THR A 310 -3.67 0.72 26.50
C THR A 310 -4.96 0.60 25.68
N SER A 311 -5.45 1.71 25.14
CA SER A 311 -6.56 1.70 24.18
C SER A 311 -6.07 1.99 22.77
N LEU A 312 -6.79 1.51 21.75
CA LEU A 312 -6.47 1.84 20.35
C LEU A 312 -6.52 3.35 20.10
N TRP A 313 -7.52 4.04 20.69
CA TRP A 313 -7.62 5.50 20.66
C TRP A 313 -6.40 6.20 21.25
N GLN A 314 -5.92 5.77 22.42
CA GLN A 314 -4.74 6.36 23.04
C GLN A 314 -3.48 6.18 22.16
N GLN A 315 -3.30 4.99 21.57
CA GLN A 315 -2.18 4.73 20.67
C GLN A 315 -2.26 5.58 19.40
N ALA A 316 -3.47 5.82 18.87
CA ALA A 316 -3.68 6.73 17.75
C ALA A 316 -3.32 8.18 18.11
N LEU A 317 -3.66 8.67 19.30
CA LEU A 317 -3.29 10.01 19.77
C LEU A 317 -1.77 10.16 19.94
N CYS A 318 -1.10 9.16 20.51
CA CYS A 318 0.36 9.13 20.59
C CYS A 318 0.99 9.23 19.20
N LEU A 319 0.51 8.41 18.24
CA LEU A 319 1.00 8.45 16.87
C LEU A 319 0.70 9.79 16.17
N CYS A 320 -0.46 10.39 16.44
CA CYS A 320 -0.81 11.72 15.95
C CYS A 320 0.16 12.81 16.44
N LYS A 321 0.57 12.75 17.71
CA LYS A 321 1.55 13.65 18.31
C LYS A 321 2.93 13.44 17.67
N ASP A 322 3.40 12.20 17.58
CA ASP A 322 4.71 11.86 16.98
C ASP A 322 4.79 12.36 15.52
N MET A 323 3.69 12.22 14.75
CA MET A 323 3.58 12.76 13.40
C MET A 323 3.74 14.29 13.35
N GLN A 324 3.09 15.00 14.27
CA GLN A 324 3.10 16.48 14.31
C GLN A 324 4.43 17.06 14.81
N GLU A 325 5.14 16.34 15.67
CA GLU A 325 6.47 16.74 16.16
C GLU A 325 7.57 16.50 15.12
N SER A 326 7.33 15.57 14.20
CA SER A 326 8.26 15.30 13.12
C SER A 326 8.16 16.38 12.01
N PRO A 327 9.29 16.80 11.40
CA PRO A 327 9.27 17.80 10.35
C PRO A 327 8.56 17.27 9.08
N GLY A 328 7.77 18.12 8.42
CA GLY A 328 7.08 17.84 7.16
C GLY A 328 5.61 18.27 7.14
N HIS A 329 5.19 19.02 6.11
CA HIS A 329 3.81 19.52 5.99
C HIS A 329 2.77 18.39 5.92
N ASP A 330 3.09 17.31 5.21
CA ASP A 330 2.18 16.18 5.01
C ASP A 330 1.83 15.43 6.30
N LYS A 331 2.65 15.57 7.35
CA LYS A 331 2.45 14.86 8.62
C LYS A 331 1.30 15.44 9.45
N ASN A 332 1.07 16.75 9.38
CA ASN A 332 -0.10 17.37 10.01
C ASN A 332 -1.40 16.91 9.35
N LEU A 333 -1.40 16.83 8.02
CA LEU A 333 -2.53 16.31 7.26
C LEU A 333 -2.77 14.82 7.55
N ALA A 334 -1.70 14.02 7.62
CA ALA A 334 -1.75 12.61 8.00
C ALA A 334 -2.36 12.42 9.40
N SER A 335 -1.86 13.15 10.39
CA SER A 335 -2.36 13.14 11.77
C SER A 335 -3.86 13.47 11.84
N ALA A 336 -4.30 14.50 11.11
CA ALA A 336 -5.72 14.86 11.04
C ALA A 336 -6.59 13.79 10.34
N ARG A 337 -6.09 13.14 9.28
CA ARG A 337 -6.81 12.05 8.62
C ARG A 337 -6.91 10.82 9.52
N LEU A 338 -5.86 10.47 10.26
CA LEU A 338 -5.88 9.40 11.25
C LEU A 338 -6.92 9.69 12.32
N LEU A 339 -6.90 10.89 12.89
CA LEU A 339 -7.85 11.32 13.90
C LEU A 339 -9.31 11.25 13.41
N LYS A 340 -9.55 11.73 12.18
CA LYS A 340 -10.87 11.64 11.54
C LYS A 340 -11.29 10.17 11.36
N THR A 341 -10.38 9.30 10.95
CA THR A 341 -10.67 7.87 10.71
C THR A 341 -11.16 7.21 12.01
N PHE A 342 -10.46 7.43 13.12
CA PHE A 342 -10.88 6.93 14.44
C PHE A 342 -12.22 7.51 14.89
N LEU A 343 -12.36 8.83 14.85
CA LEU A 343 -13.60 9.49 15.27
C LEU A 343 -14.80 9.12 14.40
N SER A 344 -14.60 8.73 13.14
CA SER A 344 -15.69 8.31 12.27
C SER A 344 -16.12 6.86 12.48
N ALA A 345 -15.30 6.05 13.16
CA ALA A 345 -15.58 4.64 13.42
C ALA A 345 -16.32 4.40 14.75
N VAL A 346 -16.41 5.41 15.62
CA VAL A 346 -17.15 5.30 16.89
C VAL A 346 -18.60 5.77 16.76
N SER A 347 -19.48 5.19 17.57
CA SER A 347 -20.89 5.57 17.59
C SER A 347 -21.13 6.96 18.18
N SER A 348 -20.29 7.41 19.12
CA SER A 348 -20.38 8.72 19.75
C SER A 348 -19.02 9.44 19.78
N PRO A 349 -18.64 10.11 18.68
CA PRO A 349 -17.33 10.74 18.54
C PRO A 349 -17.07 11.85 19.58
N GLN A 350 -18.11 12.62 19.91
CA GLN A 350 -18.04 13.68 20.92
C GLN A 350 -17.85 13.13 22.33
N SER A 351 -18.44 11.98 22.65
CA SER A 351 -18.25 11.34 23.95
C SER A 351 -16.83 10.84 24.12
N LEU A 352 -16.29 10.13 23.12
CA LEU A 352 -14.90 9.67 23.14
C LEU A 352 -13.94 10.86 23.28
N TRP A 353 -14.19 11.93 22.53
CA TRP A 353 -13.40 13.16 22.61
C TRP A 353 -13.41 13.79 24.00
N GLU A 354 -14.58 13.97 24.60
CA GLU A 354 -14.73 14.60 25.91
C GLU A 354 -14.10 13.76 27.03
N THR A 355 -14.34 12.44 27.03
CA THR A 355 -13.73 11.52 27.99
C THR A 355 -12.21 11.53 27.87
N SER A 356 -11.68 11.51 26.64
CA SER A 356 -10.24 11.58 26.40
C SER A 356 -9.64 12.91 26.87
N ARG A 357 -10.37 14.03 26.70
CA ARG A 357 -9.94 15.34 27.17
C ARG A 357 -9.87 15.39 28.70
N GLN A 358 -10.87 14.85 29.39
CA GLN A 358 -10.88 14.76 30.86
C GLN A 358 -9.76 13.88 31.38
N ALA A 359 -9.52 12.71 30.75
CA ALA A 359 -8.43 11.81 31.12
C ALA A 359 -7.03 12.39 30.85
N SER A 360 -6.88 13.29 29.88
CA SER A 360 -5.57 13.87 29.54
C SER A 360 -4.98 14.77 30.64
N GLN A 361 -5.80 15.23 31.59
CA GLN A 361 -5.35 16.06 32.71
C GLN A 361 -4.38 15.31 33.64
N SER A 362 -4.35 13.97 33.63
CA SER A 362 -3.53 13.19 34.56
C SER A 362 -2.21 12.68 33.97
N THR A 363 -2.12 12.27 32.70
CA THR A 363 -0.92 11.56 32.20
C THR A 363 -0.81 11.36 30.68
N PHE A 364 -1.80 11.76 29.87
CA PHE A 364 -1.90 11.34 28.46
C PHE A 364 -1.81 12.49 27.46
N VAL A 365 -1.62 12.15 26.18
CA VAL A 365 -1.66 13.12 25.07
C VAL A 365 -3.04 13.77 25.02
N ASP A 366 -3.10 15.08 25.24
CA ASP A 366 -4.33 15.85 25.11
C ASP A 366 -4.81 15.86 23.64
N PRO A 367 -6.00 15.31 23.33
CA PRO A 367 -6.53 15.34 21.97
C PRO A 367 -6.70 16.78 21.44
N THR A 368 -6.92 17.75 22.33
CA THR A 368 -7.04 19.17 22.00
C THR A 368 -5.72 19.74 21.45
N TYR A 369 -4.58 19.26 21.93
CA TYR A 369 -3.27 19.63 21.39
C TYR A 369 -3.15 19.23 19.92
N VAL A 370 -3.53 17.99 19.58
CA VAL A 370 -3.48 17.47 18.21
C VAL A 370 -4.37 18.30 17.27
N LEU A 371 -5.61 18.60 17.71
CA LEU A 371 -6.53 19.43 16.94
C LEU A 371 -6.02 20.87 16.78
N ASN A 372 -5.53 21.50 17.85
CA ASN A 372 -5.00 22.87 17.81
C ASN A 372 -3.79 23.03 16.89
N ARG A 373 -2.91 22.03 16.85
CA ARG A 373 -1.81 21.97 15.88
C ARG A 373 -2.34 21.94 14.45
N PHE A 374 -3.34 21.11 14.17
CA PHE A 374 -3.94 21.04 12.84
C PHE A 374 -4.71 22.31 12.43
N ILE A 375 -5.38 22.98 13.38
CA ILE A 375 -5.99 24.31 13.18
C ILE A 375 -4.92 25.31 12.73
N THR A 376 -3.84 25.39 13.50
CA THR A 376 -2.73 26.30 13.24
C THR A 376 -2.13 26.03 11.85
N TYR A 377 -1.91 24.75 11.53
CA TYR A 377 -1.44 24.31 10.21
C TYR A 377 -2.38 24.74 9.08
N THR A 378 -3.69 24.51 9.23
CA THR A 378 -4.70 24.84 8.22
C THR A 378 -4.83 26.34 8.00
N ASN A 379 -4.69 27.14 9.05
CA ASN A 379 -4.66 28.60 8.96
C ASN A 379 -3.41 29.11 8.24
N ALA A 380 -2.26 28.51 8.50
CA ALA A 380 -1.00 28.85 7.83
C ALA A 380 -0.95 28.37 6.37
N ASN A 381 -1.56 27.21 6.06
CA ASN A 381 -1.51 26.54 4.76
C ASN A 381 -2.93 26.16 4.30
N PRO A 382 -3.77 27.15 3.95
CA PRO A 382 -5.15 26.90 3.60
C PRO A 382 -5.24 26.18 2.24
N SER A 383 -5.70 24.94 2.25
CA SER A 383 -6.09 24.19 1.04
C SER A 383 -7.57 23.81 1.13
N LYS A 384 -8.19 23.47 0.00
CA LYS A 384 -9.58 22.97 -0.02
C LYS A 384 -9.72 21.72 0.86
N GLU A 385 -8.71 20.85 0.79
CA GLU A 385 -8.66 19.62 1.56
C GLU A 385 -8.47 19.86 3.06
N SER A 386 -7.49 20.69 3.46
CA SER A 386 -7.23 20.92 4.89
C SER A 386 -8.43 21.59 5.57
N LYS A 387 -9.11 22.51 4.89
CA LYS A 387 -10.36 23.13 5.37
C LYS A 387 -11.50 22.14 5.50
N ALA A 388 -11.69 21.26 4.52
CA ALA A 388 -12.73 20.23 4.57
C ALA A 388 -12.49 19.26 5.73
N LEU A 389 -11.24 18.80 5.88
CA LEU A 389 -10.84 17.91 6.96
C LEU A 389 -11.00 18.57 8.34
N LEU A 390 -10.65 19.86 8.45
CA LEU A 390 -10.83 20.62 9.69
C LEU A 390 -12.30 20.76 10.06
N HIS A 391 -13.16 21.09 9.09
CA HIS A 391 -14.60 21.17 9.30
C HIS A 391 -15.18 19.82 9.78
N ASP A 392 -14.75 18.72 9.17
CA ASP A 392 -15.17 17.38 9.59
C ASP A 392 -14.76 17.08 11.03
N LEU A 393 -13.51 17.39 11.40
CA LEU A 393 -13.02 17.23 12.77
C LEU A 393 -13.76 18.12 13.76
N GLU A 394 -14.04 19.39 13.43
CA GLU A 394 -14.81 20.29 14.29
C GLU A 394 -16.23 19.76 14.56
N ARG A 395 -16.86 19.20 13.53
CA ARG A 395 -18.17 18.57 13.64
C ARG A 395 -18.12 17.31 14.51
N LEU A 396 -17.17 16.42 14.27
CA LEU A 396 -17.01 15.16 15.01
C LEU A 396 -16.67 15.41 16.49
N THR A 397 -15.91 16.46 16.79
CA THR A 397 -15.47 16.79 18.16
C THR A 397 -16.42 17.75 18.90
N GLY A 398 -17.43 18.31 18.23
CA GLY A 398 -18.32 19.30 18.83
C GLY A 398 -17.63 20.64 19.14
N THR A 399 -16.51 20.94 18.48
CA THR A 399 -15.74 22.18 18.68
C THR A 399 -16.17 23.31 17.74
N GLN A 400 -17.07 23.02 16.79
CA GLN A 400 -17.66 23.98 15.87
C GLN A 400 -18.35 25.12 16.64
N GLY A 401 -17.93 26.37 16.39
CA GLY A 401 -18.54 27.57 16.97
C GLY A 401 -17.80 28.22 18.15
N LYS A 402 -16.82 27.55 18.78
CA LYS A 402 -16.03 28.16 19.88
C LYS A 402 -14.99 29.19 19.42
N ARG A 403 -14.68 29.25 18.12
CA ARG A 403 -13.55 30.05 17.58
C ARG A 403 -13.80 31.56 17.41
N TYR A 404 -15.02 32.04 17.57
CA TYR A 404 -15.36 33.43 17.30
C TYR A 404 -15.71 34.26 18.56
N GLY A 405 -15.57 33.71 19.76
CA GLY A 405 -15.93 34.40 21.01
C GLY A 405 -14.80 35.20 21.69
N ASP A 406 -13.55 34.72 21.62
CA ASP A 406 -12.52 35.15 22.59
C ASP A 406 -11.38 36.02 22.03
N ALA A 407 -11.40 36.31 20.73
CA ALA A 407 -10.58 37.40 20.18
C ALA A 407 -11.33 38.72 20.35
N GLY A 408 -11.64 39.07 21.61
CA GLY A 408 -11.93 40.42 22.05
C GLY A 408 -10.68 41.29 21.91
N VAL A 409 -10.24 41.48 20.66
CA VAL A 409 -9.29 42.53 20.31
C VAL A 409 -9.98 43.83 20.69
N ASN A 410 -9.46 44.40 21.77
CA ASN A 410 -9.68 45.76 22.22
C ASN A 410 -9.32 46.73 21.08
N ARG A 411 -10.18 46.84 20.05
CA ARG A 411 -10.13 47.90 19.05
C ARG A 411 -10.68 49.16 19.72
N LYS A 412 -9.89 49.72 20.64
CA LYS A 412 -10.03 51.13 21.00
C LYS A 412 -9.65 51.96 19.79
N GLY A 413 -10.67 52.57 19.19
CA GLY A 413 -10.61 53.89 18.56
C GLY A 413 -9.67 54.03 17.37
N PHE A 414 -10.22 53.86 16.16
CA PHE A 414 -9.88 54.76 15.06
C PHE A 414 -11.13 55.00 14.23
N ASN A 415 -11.83 56.08 14.58
CA ASN A 415 -12.83 56.71 13.72
C ASN A 415 -12.11 57.24 12.48
N SER A 416 -12.37 56.66 11.32
CA SER A 416 -12.23 57.39 10.06
C SER A 416 -13.46 57.12 9.21
N GLN A 417 -14.22 58.20 9.00
CA GLN A 417 -15.32 58.28 8.06
C GLN A 417 -14.79 57.95 6.66
N SER A 418 -15.42 57.00 5.98
CA SER A 418 -15.44 56.99 4.52
C SER A 418 -16.83 56.61 4.04
N ASN A 419 -17.52 57.63 3.54
CA ASN A 419 -18.72 57.51 2.74
C ASN A 419 -18.35 56.83 1.42
N HIS A 420 -18.84 55.62 1.17
CA HIS A 420 -18.91 55.10 -0.19
C HIS A 420 -20.28 54.54 -0.57
N ARG A 421 -20.78 55.17 -1.64
CA ARG A 421 -22.06 55.00 -2.31
C ARG A 421 -22.32 53.55 -2.72
N HIS A 422 -23.56 53.14 -2.48
CA HIS A 422 -24.20 52.01 -3.14
C HIS A 422 -24.22 52.18 -4.67
N GLU A 423 -23.56 51.29 -5.40
CA GLU A 423 -23.93 50.97 -6.79
C GLU A 423 -24.52 49.56 -6.86
N LYS A 424 -25.83 49.52 -7.17
CA LYS A 424 -26.58 48.30 -7.45
C LYS A 424 -26.24 47.84 -8.86
N LYS A 425 -25.64 46.65 -9.02
CA LYS A 425 -25.52 45.97 -10.32
C LYS A 425 -26.74 45.06 -10.57
N PRO A 426 -27.32 45.06 -11.79
CA PRO A 426 -28.52 44.28 -12.10
C PRO A 426 -28.20 42.80 -12.34
N ARG A 427 -29.09 41.93 -11.84
CA ARG A 427 -29.13 40.48 -12.08
C ARG A 427 -29.40 40.19 -13.55
N ARG A 428 -28.49 39.48 -14.21
CA ARG A 428 -28.65 38.96 -15.58
C ARG A 428 -29.16 37.52 -15.52
N ASN A 429 -30.45 37.32 -15.77
CA ASN A 429 -31.07 35.99 -15.90
C ASN A 429 -30.61 35.30 -17.19
N LYS A 430 -29.86 34.20 -17.07
CA LYS A 430 -29.59 33.29 -18.20
C LYS A 430 -30.71 32.25 -18.28
N LYS A 431 -31.55 32.35 -19.33
CA LYS A 431 -32.47 31.29 -19.75
C LYS A 431 -31.65 30.11 -20.28
N ILE A 432 -31.79 28.95 -19.64
CA ILE A 432 -31.28 27.66 -20.12
C ILE A 432 -32.32 27.09 -21.09
N LYS A 433 -31.92 26.91 -22.36
CA LYS A 433 -32.71 26.27 -23.42
C LYS A 433 -32.51 24.75 -23.30
N ARG A 434 -33.55 24.01 -22.93
CA ARG A 434 -33.56 22.53 -23.03
C ARG A 434 -33.71 22.14 -24.51
N ARG A 435 -32.77 21.37 -25.04
CA ARG A 435 -32.91 20.65 -26.32
C ARG A 435 -33.45 19.25 -26.02
N ALA A 436 -34.51 18.87 -26.71
CA ALA A 436 -35.04 17.52 -26.74
C ALA A 436 -34.06 16.60 -27.50
N ILE A 437 -33.81 15.43 -26.95
CA ILE A 437 -33.13 14.30 -27.59
C ILE A 437 -34.23 13.49 -28.26
N GLY A 438 -34.15 13.34 -29.58
CA GLY A 438 -34.97 12.39 -30.33
C GLY A 438 -34.35 11.00 -30.27
N GLU A 439 -35.19 9.99 -30.06
CA GLU A 439 -34.86 8.57 -30.18
C GLU A 439 -34.69 8.18 -31.66
N PRO A 440 -33.72 7.33 -32.01
CA PRO A 440 -33.68 6.68 -33.31
C PRO A 440 -34.43 5.34 -33.27
N SER A 441 -35.13 5.09 -34.39
CA SER A 441 -35.77 3.82 -34.77
C SER A 441 -34.76 2.78 -35.25
#